data_AF-A0A8H7IG07-F1
#
_entry.id   AF-A0A8H7IG07-F1
#
_cell.length_a   1.000
_cell.length_b   1.000
_cell.length_c   1.000
_cell.angle_alpha   90.00
_cell.angle_beta   90.00
_cell.angle_gamma   90.00
#
_symmetry.space_group_name_H-M   'P 1'
#
loop_
_entity.id
_entity.type
_entity.pdbx_description
1 polymer ?
#
loop_
_entity_poly.entity_id
_entity_poly.type
_entity_poly.pdbx_seq_one_letter_code
_entity_poly.pdbx_strand_id
1 'polypeptide(L)'
;MNQANSTMTEFQESQTVTLEWTVRNLKQLFENSKGEQKSKVVKSAIFGGGRWQVLFYPNSGHEGGGYISLYLSCEPTSDEKEKAMNGKWQREGLYKFTFELRSINKGTSFNTKEAYNHAFSWKTANWGWAQFARRDAVYYAPNTVRMQDAFVIVCQITSSPSAPVSNMNVQSVPRSLMASVGSLLDDPIYSDVEFIIPQGGGEEMFSSGFAEGASLGADLVEDDSDVGSLYMNAHDDSDEEDAELDDITWEVTSDAGIIVRVEDVETAPLIPVPSAKPQVPAPVVPGPSKTPVVVRDVAYVTYKAFLYYLYTDTIVFAPLKSQFLVSSPSASFAQALQLPISSDGAPMNSPGIGIMGRSDSRRGWLKNWEANYPDRPVPCSAKAIYRLADKELKARAFTHITKSLSIQSVPFELFSGFSAAFSEIRKVQMDFALQHWSEIRSSDSMKQVLSELRSGKYPGYEEEE
;
A
#
# COMPACT_ATOMS: atom_id res chain seq x y z
N MET A 1 34.68 -23.65 3.09
CA MET A 1 34.05 -22.50 2.39
C MET A 1 34.70 -22.33 1.02
N ASN A 2 33.93 -22.32 -0.08
CA ASN A 2 34.26 -21.82 -1.45
C ASN A 2 33.62 -22.60 -2.62
N GLN A 3 32.60 -23.45 -2.40
CA GLN A 3 31.81 -24.02 -3.51
C GLN A 3 30.38 -23.46 -3.64
N ALA A 4 29.85 -22.77 -2.62
CA ALA A 4 28.47 -22.26 -2.65
C ALA A 4 28.28 -20.95 -3.44
N ASN A 5 29.34 -20.19 -3.74
CA ASN A 5 29.24 -18.95 -4.52
C ASN A 5 29.42 -19.15 -6.03
N SER A 6 29.76 -20.36 -6.50
CA SER A 6 29.96 -20.64 -7.93
C SER A 6 28.70 -21.13 -8.67
N THR A 7 27.63 -21.50 -7.96
CA THR A 7 26.41 -22.05 -8.56
C THR A 7 25.34 -21.00 -8.86
N MET A 8 25.46 -19.77 -8.34
CA MET A 8 24.47 -18.70 -8.55
C MET A 8 24.49 -18.06 -9.95
N THR A 9 25.46 -18.41 -10.80
CA THR A 9 25.59 -17.92 -12.18
C THR A 9 25.20 -18.95 -13.25
N GLU A 10 24.89 -20.20 -12.89
CA GLU A 10 24.64 -21.26 -13.88
C GLU A 10 23.32 -21.07 -14.64
N PHE A 11 22.29 -20.59 -13.96
CA PHE A 11 20.96 -20.41 -14.55
C PHE A 11 20.57 -18.94 -14.51
N GLN A 12 20.24 -18.38 -15.68
CA GLN A 12 19.69 -17.03 -15.81
C GLN A 12 18.37 -17.09 -16.57
N GLU A 13 17.40 -16.35 -16.07
CA GLU A 13 16.09 -16.12 -16.68
C GLU A 13 15.99 -14.66 -17.10
N SER A 14 15.40 -14.42 -18.28
CA SER A 14 15.02 -13.09 -18.73
C SER A 14 13.61 -13.15 -19.31
N GLN A 15 12.82 -12.12 -19.07
CA GLN A 15 11.48 -12.03 -19.63
C GLN A 15 11.46 -11.07 -20.82
N THR A 16 10.92 -11.55 -21.94
CA THR A 16 10.68 -10.72 -23.12
C THR A 16 9.18 -10.54 -23.33
N VAL A 17 8.74 -9.29 -23.50
CA VAL A 17 7.40 -8.95 -23.94
C VAL A 17 7.47 -8.24 -25.30
N THR A 18 6.59 -8.62 -26.21
CA THR A 18 6.49 -8.03 -27.54
C THR A 18 5.08 -7.49 -27.76
N LEU A 19 4.98 -6.22 -28.11
CA LEU A 19 3.77 -5.59 -28.64
C LEU A 19 3.90 -5.45 -30.15
N GLU A 20 2.89 -5.88 -30.88
CA GLU A 20 2.70 -5.53 -32.29
C GLU A 20 1.48 -4.62 -32.42
N TRP A 21 1.70 -3.37 -32.82
CA TRP A 21 0.66 -2.38 -32.94
C TRP A 21 0.50 -1.94 -34.40
N THR A 22 -0.63 -2.31 -35.01
CA THR A 22 -1.01 -1.79 -36.33
C THR A 22 -1.59 -0.39 -36.19
N VAL A 23 -0.86 0.62 -36.67
CA VAL A 23 -1.33 2.01 -36.73
C VAL A 23 -2.09 2.20 -38.03
N ARG A 24 -3.36 2.60 -37.94
CA ARG A 24 -4.24 2.86 -39.09
C ARG A 24 -4.57 4.34 -39.23
N ASN A 25 -5.21 4.69 -40.34
CA ASN A 25 -5.62 6.06 -40.67
C ASN A 25 -4.40 7.00 -40.74
N LEU A 26 -3.28 6.49 -41.27
CA LEU A 26 -2.02 7.22 -41.30
C LEU A 26 -2.14 8.52 -42.08
N LYS A 27 -2.88 8.54 -43.18
CA LYS A 27 -3.16 9.73 -43.98
C LYS A 27 -3.70 10.86 -43.09
N GLN A 28 -4.74 10.56 -42.33
CA GLN A 28 -5.38 11.53 -41.43
C GLN A 28 -4.41 11.99 -40.34
N LEU A 29 -3.67 11.06 -39.72
CA LEU A 29 -2.69 11.38 -38.67
C LEU A 29 -1.58 12.30 -39.19
N PHE A 30 -1.07 12.05 -40.40
CA PHE A 30 -0.03 12.88 -40.99
C PHE A 30 -0.56 14.23 -41.47
N GLU A 31 -1.73 14.28 -42.10
CA GLU A 31 -2.35 15.52 -42.57
C GLU A 31 -2.73 16.45 -41.42
N ASN A 32 -3.34 15.93 -40.35
CA ASN A 32 -3.72 16.71 -39.17
C ASN A 32 -2.52 17.32 -38.45
N SER A 33 -1.33 16.73 -38.61
CA SER A 33 -0.10 17.21 -37.98
C SER A 33 0.69 18.21 -38.82
N LYS A 34 0.22 18.56 -40.02
CA LYS A 34 0.88 19.55 -40.89
C LYS A 34 0.77 20.95 -40.29
N GLY A 35 1.88 21.68 -40.27
CA GLY A 35 1.95 23.02 -39.68
C GLY A 35 2.03 23.04 -38.16
N GLU A 36 1.79 21.91 -37.48
CA GLU A 36 2.02 21.80 -36.04
C GLU A 36 3.53 21.77 -35.73
N GLN A 37 3.94 22.45 -34.65
CA GLN A 37 5.31 22.36 -34.15
C GLN A 37 5.65 20.96 -33.65
N LYS A 38 4.68 20.17 -33.19
CA LYS A 38 4.78 18.76 -32.82
C LYS A 38 3.37 18.18 -32.78
N SER A 39 3.19 16.94 -33.20
CA SER A 39 1.85 16.36 -33.22
C SER A 39 1.34 16.06 -31.81
N LYS A 40 0.01 15.93 -31.70
CA LYS A 40 -0.58 15.15 -30.60
C LYS A 40 -0.02 13.72 -30.61
N VAL A 41 0.07 13.14 -29.42
CA VAL A 41 0.52 11.76 -29.23
C VAL A 41 -0.61 10.79 -29.56
N VAL A 42 -0.29 9.73 -30.31
CA VAL A 42 -1.14 8.55 -30.47
C VAL A 42 -0.55 7.47 -29.56
N LYS A 43 -1.39 6.88 -28.72
CA LYS A 43 -0.97 5.91 -27.71
C LYS A 43 -1.39 4.50 -28.10
N SER A 44 -0.53 3.52 -27.85
CA SER A 44 -0.93 2.11 -27.91
C SER A 44 -1.82 1.73 -26.72
N ALA A 45 -2.39 0.53 -26.77
CA ALA A 45 -2.85 -0.14 -25.56
C ALA A 45 -1.70 -0.29 -24.55
N ILE A 46 -2.04 -0.34 -23.27
CA ILE A 46 -1.08 -0.66 -22.21
C ILE A 46 -0.85 -2.18 -22.24
N PHE A 47 0.39 -2.63 -22.13
CA PHE A 47 0.78 -4.04 -22.28
C PHE A 47 1.83 -4.47 -21.24
N GLY A 48 2.18 -5.76 -21.27
CA GLY A 48 3.14 -6.36 -20.34
C GLY A 48 2.71 -6.32 -18.88
N GLY A 49 1.42 -6.48 -18.61
CA GLY A 49 0.85 -6.44 -17.26
C GLY A 49 0.57 -5.02 -16.75
N GLY A 50 0.18 -4.09 -17.64
CA GLY A 50 -0.09 -2.70 -17.24
C GLY A 50 1.16 -1.81 -17.13
N ARG A 51 2.31 -2.32 -17.57
CA ARG A 51 3.63 -1.75 -17.28
C ARG A 51 4.17 -0.83 -18.37
N TRP A 52 3.69 -0.99 -19.60
CA TRP A 52 4.29 -0.40 -20.78
C TRP A 52 3.24 0.18 -21.72
N GLN A 53 3.55 1.31 -22.34
CA GLN A 53 2.75 1.91 -23.41
C GLN A 53 3.68 2.53 -24.46
N VAL A 54 3.34 2.38 -25.74
CA VAL A 54 4.07 3.03 -26.84
C VAL A 54 3.42 4.36 -27.16
N LEU A 55 4.24 5.40 -27.25
CA LEU A 55 3.84 6.75 -27.65
C LEU A 55 4.36 7.03 -29.05
N PHE A 56 3.44 7.23 -29.99
CA PHE A 56 3.74 7.56 -31.38
C PHE A 56 3.38 9.02 -31.67
N TYR A 57 4.34 9.74 -32.25
CA TYR A 57 4.14 11.10 -32.74
C TYR A 57 4.27 11.12 -34.26
N PRO A 58 3.16 11.28 -35.01
CA PRO A 58 3.20 11.47 -36.46
C PRO A 58 4.09 12.64 -36.90
N ASN A 59 4.22 13.66 -36.06
CA ASN A 59 5.11 14.79 -36.25
C ASN A 59 6.02 14.97 -35.03
N SER A 60 7.32 14.75 -35.21
CA SER A 60 8.30 14.93 -34.14
C SER A 60 8.57 16.40 -33.78
N GLY A 61 8.26 17.32 -34.67
CA GLY A 61 8.65 18.73 -34.59
C GLY A 61 10.05 19.07 -35.07
N HIS A 62 10.83 18.06 -35.47
CA HIS A 62 12.16 18.28 -36.04
C HIS A 62 12.10 18.44 -37.56
N GLU A 63 12.99 19.30 -38.10
CA GLU A 63 13.13 19.57 -39.55
C GLU A 63 11.79 19.87 -40.23
N GLY A 64 11.02 20.83 -39.70
CA GLY A 64 9.70 21.18 -40.24
C GLY A 64 8.68 20.03 -40.13
N GLY A 65 8.93 19.09 -39.22
CA GLY A 65 8.12 17.90 -39.03
C GLY A 65 8.46 16.74 -39.96
N GLY A 66 9.65 16.68 -40.56
CA GLY A 66 10.03 15.59 -41.48
C GLY A 66 10.08 14.17 -40.88
N TYR A 67 9.99 14.02 -39.55
CA TYR A 67 10.15 12.73 -38.86
C TYR A 67 8.93 12.36 -38.02
N ILE A 68 8.82 11.05 -37.78
CA ILE A 68 8.02 10.49 -36.69
C ILE A 68 8.89 10.25 -35.46
N SER A 69 8.25 10.23 -34.28
CA SER A 69 8.89 9.82 -33.03
C SER A 69 8.21 8.59 -32.43
N LEU A 70 8.99 7.75 -31.77
CA LEU A 70 8.51 6.64 -30.96
C LEU A 70 9.16 6.68 -29.58
N TYR A 71 8.35 6.53 -28.54
CA TYR A 71 8.80 6.43 -27.16
C TYR A 71 8.14 5.26 -26.47
N LEU A 72 8.90 4.63 -25.58
CA LEU A 72 8.40 3.70 -24.59
C LEU A 72 8.07 4.49 -23.33
N SER A 73 6.81 4.44 -22.91
CA SER A 73 6.32 4.90 -21.61
C SER A 73 6.30 3.73 -20.64
N CYS A 74 6.92 3.92 -19.48
CA CYS A 74 6.83 3.03 -18.35
C CYS A 74 5.74 3.56 -17.40
N GLU A 75 4.65 2.81 -17.31
CA GLU A 75 3.55 3.12 -16.40
C GLU A 75 3.84 2.45 -15.03
N PRO A 76 3.88 3.22 -13.92
CA PRO A 76 4.09 2.63 -12.60
C PRO A 76 2.89 1.78 -12.19
N THR A 77 3.18 0.57 -11.71
CA THR A 77 2.21 -0.35 -11.11
C THR A 77 1.64 0.23 -9.81
N SER A 78 0.50 -0.29 -9.33
CA SER A 78 -0.06 0.12 -8.04
C SER A 78 0.94 -0.05 -6.91
N ASP A 79 1.61 -1.20 -6.84
CA ASP A 79 2.65 -1.48 -5.86
C ASP A 79 3.84 -0.49 -5.93
N GLU A 80 4.28 -0.12 -7.14
CA GLU A 80 5.34 0.88 -7.33
C GLU A 80 4.89 2.28 -6.91
N LYS A 81 3.61 2.62 -7.06
CA LYS A 81 3.02 3.88 -6.59
C LYS A 81 2.90 3.91 -5.07
N GLU A 82 2.46 2.81 -4.46
CA GLU A 82 2.32 2.69 -3.01
C GLU A 82 3.68 2.77 -2.30
N LYS A 83 4.71 2.17 -2.88
CA LYS A 83 6.10 2.25 -2.38
C LYS A 83 6.78 3.59 -2.67
N ALA A 84 6.19 4.45 -3.50
CA ALA A 84 6.84 5.69 -3.93
C ALA A 84 6.79 6.77 -2.84
N MET A 85 7.94 7.07 -2.25
CA MET A 85 8.09 8.23 -1.36
C MET A 85 7.92 9.53 -2.15
N ASN A 86 6.90 10.35 -1.81
CA ASN A 86 6.56 11.60 -2.51
C ASN A 86 6.34 11.43 -4.03
N GLY A 87 5.77 10.29 -4.46
CA GLY A 87 5.49 10.00 -5.88
C GLY A 87 6.73 9.68 -6.73
N LYS A 88 7.92 9.53 -6.11
CA LYS A 88 9.19 9.24 -6.77
C LYS A 88 9.43 7.75 -6.99
N TRP A 89 8.61 7.12 -7.83
CA TRP A 89 8.76 5.69 -8.14
C TRP A 89 10.00 5.38 -8.99
N GLN A 90 10.53 4.17 -8.84
CA GLN A 90 11.57 3.62 -9.71
C GLN A 90 11.28 2.15 -9.97
N ARG A 91 11.38 1.74 -11.23
CA ARG A 91 11.23 0.34 -11.61
C ARG A 91 12.57 -0.38 -11.46
N GLU A 92 12.53 -1.50 -10.75
CA GLU A 92 13.69 -2.34 -10.57
C GLU A 92 14.14 -2.98 -11.89
N GLY A 93 15.45 -3.14 -12.03
CA GLY A 93 16.09 -3.78 -13.17
C GLY A 93 16.44 -2.85 -14.32
N LEU A 94 17.21 -3.40 -15.26
CA LEU A 94 17.57 -2.74 -16.50
C LEU A 94 16.85 -3.42 -17.65
N TYR A 95 16.49 -2.64 -18.66
CA TYR A 95 15.72 -3.13 -19.79
C TYR A 95 16.45 -2.86 -21.10
N LYS A 96 16.51 -3.89 -21.95
CA LYS A 96 16.75 -3.72 -23.38
C LYS A 96 15.40 -3.54 -24.06
N PHE A 97 15.25 -2.58 -24.95
CA PHE A 97 14.08 -2.54 -25.81
C PHE A 97 14.40 -2.10 -27.23
N THR A 98 13.57 -2.59 -28.15
CA THR A 98 13.70 -2.38 -29.58
C THR A 98 12.37 -1.88 -30.14
N PHE A 99 12.43 -0.83 -30.96
CA PHE A 99 11.34 -0.48 -31.86
C PHE A 99 11.73 -0.86 -33.27
N GLU A 100 10.82 -1.55 -33.95
CA GLU A 100 10.90 -1.83 -35.37
C GLU A 100 9.62 -1.34 -36.04
N LEU A 101 9.76 -0.66 -37.19
CA LEU A 101 8.63 -0.25 -38.02
C LEU A 101 8.58 -1.10 -39.28
N ARG A 102 7.45 -1.77 -39.52
CA ARG A 102 7.27 -2.70 -40.64
C ARG A 102 6.03 -2.40 -41.46
N SER A 103 6.01 -2.93 -42.69
CA SER A 103 4.78 -3.03 -43.47
C SER A 103 3.77 -3.99 -42.79
N ILE A 104 2.49 -3.91 -43.16
CA ILE A 104 1.44 -4.77 -42.56
C ILE A 104 1.68 -6.25 -42.80
N ASN A 105 2.14 -6.61 -44.01
CA ASN A 105 2.52 -7.98 -44.33
C ASN A 105 3.86 -8.41 -43.68
N LYS A 106 4.50 -7.52 -42.91
CA LYS A 106 5.80 -7.70 -42.25
C LYS A 106 6.97 -8.02 -43.19
N GLY A 107 6.78 -7.94 -44.51
CA GLY A 107 7.82 -8.23 -45.50
C GLY A 107 8.87 -7.13 -45.66
N THR A 108 8.57 -5.90 -45.24
CA THR A 108 9.50 -4.77 -45.31
C THR A 108 9.69 -4.16 -43.92
N SER A 109 10.94 -3.97 -43.51
CA SER A 109 11.33 -3.22 -42.32
C SER A 109 11.81 -1.83 -42.76
N PHE A 110 11.18 -0.78 -42.26
CA PHE A 110 11.49 0.60 -42.62
C PHE A 110 12.58 1.21 -41.73
N ASN A 111 12.55 0.89 -40.44
CA ASN A 111 13.62 1.25 -39.52
C ASN A 111 13.56 0.41 -38.25
N THR A 112 14.72 0.15 -37.65
CA THR A 112 14.86 -0.50 -36.35
C THR A 112 15.84 0.29 -35.49
N LYS A 113 15.46 0.57 -34.24
CA LYS A 113 16.37 1.13 -33.23
C LYS A 113 16.20 0.40 -31.92
N GLU A 114 17.28 0.29 -31.16
CA GLU A 114 17.30 -0.39 -29.88
C GLU A 114 18.10 0.40 -28.85
N ALA A 115 17.73 0.19 -27.59
CA ALA A 115 18.32 0.83 -26.43
C ALA A 115 18.66 -0.26 -25.40
N TYR A 116 19.79 -0.08 -24.72
CA TYR A 116 20.36 -1.06 -23.79
C TYR A 116 20.46 -0.48 -22.39
N ASN A 117 20.38 -1.35 -21.39
CA ASN A 117 20.64 -1.00 -19.98
C ASN A 117 19.83 0.22 -19.50
N HIS A 118 18.57 0.33 -19.93
CA HIS A 118 17.72 1.46 -19.55
C HIS A 118 16.98 1.19 -18.25
N ALA A 119 17.02 2.16 -17.35
CA ALA A 119 16.22 2.21 -16.13
C ALA A 119 15.06 3.21 -16.28
N PHE A 120 13.89 2.85 -15.75
CA PHE A 120 12.70 3.68 -15.77
C PHE A 120 12.35 4.16 -14.37
N SER A 121 11.99 5.43 -14.26
CA SER A 121 11.67 6.08 -12.99
C SER A 121 10.73 7.25 -13.21
N TRP A 122 10.27 7.87 -12.13
CA TRP A 122 9.50 9.11 -12.18
C TRP A 122 10.17 10.24 -13.00
N LYS A 123 11.52 10.29 -13.07
CA LYS A 123 12.25 11.26 -13.91
C LYS A 123 12.32 10.84 -15.37
N THR A 124 12.36 9.54 -15.62
CA THR A 124 12.65 8.92 -16.92
C THR A 124 11.58 7.91 -17.29
N ALA A 125 10.31 8.31 -17.14
CA ALA A 125 9.17 7.43 -17.44
C ALA A 125 9.05 7.18 -18.95
N ASN A 126 9.41 8.18 -19.77
CA ASN A 126 9.35 8.13 -21.21
C ASN A 126 10.75 8.17 -21.80
N TRP A 127 11.08 7.20 -22.66
CA TRP A 127 12.34 7.21 -23.40
C TRP A 127 12.16 6.70 -24.82
N GLY A 128 12.85 7.31 -25.78
CA GLY A 128 12.74 6.93 -27.18
C GLY A 128 13.47 7.87 -28.11
N TRP A 129 13.12 7.80 -29.39
CA TRP A 129 13.78 8.54 -30.44
C TRP A 129 12.85 9.62 -31.01
N ALA A 130 13.22 10.88 -30.80
CA ALA A 130 12.52 12.03 -31.39
C ALA A 130 12.55 11.97 -32.93
N GLN A 131 13.69 11.61 -33.51
CA GLN A 131 13.84 11.34 -34.94
C GLN A 131 13.97 9.83 -35.14
N PHE A 132 12.85 9.12 -35.01
CA PHE A 132 12.84 7.67 -35.20
C PHE A 132 13.00 7.35 -36.69
N ALA A 133 12.13 7.85 -37.57
CA ALA A 133 12.21 7.64 -39.01
C ALA A 133 11.63 8.82 -39.79
N ARG A 134 12.07 9.01 -41.04
CA ARG A 134 11.54 10.06 -41.93
C ARG A 134 10.13 9.68 -42.38
N ARG A 135 9.18 10.62 -42.33
CA ARG A 135 7.80 10.41 -42.81
C ARG A 135 7.75 9.96 -44.26
N ASP A 136 8.63 10.54 -45.07
CA ASP A 136 8.76 10.21 -46.48
C ASP A 136 9.06 8.72 -46.67
N ALA A 137 10.08 8.21 -45.97
CA ALA A 137 10.51 6.81 -46.08
C ALA A 137 9.47 5.80 -45.56
N VAL A 138 8.66 6.18 -44.57
CA VAL A 138 7.74 5.24 -43.89
C VAL A 138 6.30 5.31 -44.41
N TYR A 139 5.91 6.42 -45.04
CA TYR A 139 4.53 6.63 -45.50
C TYR A 139 4.45 7.15 -46.93
N TYR A 140 5.13 8.23 -47.31
CA TYR A 140 4.91 8.84 -48.64
C TYR A 140 5.54 8.05 -49.80
N ALA A 141 6.75 7.52 -49.62
CA ALA A 141 7.43 6.72 -50.64
C ALA A 141 6.80 5.32 -50.83
N PRO A 142 6.49 4.54 -49.77
CA PRO A 142 5.96 3.19 -49.95
C PRO A 142 4.48 3.17 -50.39
N ASN A 143 4.22 2.78 -51.65
CA ASN A 143 2.86 2.67 -52.20
C ASN A 143 1.96 1.73 -51.37
N THR A 144 2.52 0.62 -50.86
CA THR A 144 1.77 -0.38 -50.08
C THR A 144 1.24 0.20 -48.77
N VAL A 145 2.03 1.00 -48.06
CA VAL A 145 1.61 1.67 -46.82
C VAL A 145 0.52 2.70 -47.09
N ARG A 146 0.61 3.47 -48.18
CA ARG A 146 -0.46 4.43 -48.55
C ARG A 146 -1.76 3.76 -48.95
N MET A 147 -1.69 2.68 -49.72
CA MET A 147 -2.89 1.94 -50.14
C MET A 147 -3.59 1.25 -48.96
N GLN A 148 -2.81 0.72 -48.02
CA GLN A 148 -3.35 0.06 -46.83
C GLN A 148 -3.64 1.05 -45.69
N ASP A 149 -3.19 2.29 -45.84
CA ASP A 149 -3.24 3.38 -44.87
C ASP A 149 -2.79 2.98 -43.45
N ALA A 150 -1.78 2.12 -43.38
CA ALA A 150 -1.30 1.53 -42.13
C ALA A 150 0.11 0.95 -42.21
N PHE A 151 0.78 0.92 -41.05
CA PHE A 151 2.04 0.19 -40.80
C PHE A 151 1.98 -0.50 -39.44
N VAL A 152 2.97 -1.32 -39.12
CA VAL A 152 3.08 -2.01 -37.83
C VAL A 152 4.28 -1.47 -37.06
N ILE A 153 4.06 -1.06 -35.82
CA ILE A 153 5.12 -0.81 -34.83
C ILE A 153 5.28 -2.08 -34.01
N VAL A 154 6.47 -2.64 -33.99
CA VAL A 154 6.84 -3.74 -33.10
C VAL A 154 7.70 -3.17 -31.98
N CYS A 155 7.28 -3.38 -30.75
CA CYS A 155 8.04 -3.03 -29.56
C CYS A 155 8.39 -4.30 -28.80
N GLN A 156 9.67 -4.59 -28.66
CA GLN A 156 10.15 -5.73 -27.89
C GLN A 156 10.94 -5.21 -26.68
N ILE A 157 10.62 -5.69 -25.49
CA ILE A 157 11.24 -5.28 -24.23
C ILE A 157 11.73 -6.54 -23.54
N THR A 158 12.99 -6.56 -23.14
CA THR A 158 13.63 -7.68 -22.46
C THR A 158 14.25 -7.20 -21.16
N SER A 159 13.88 -7.83 -20.04
CA SER A 159 14.50 -7.56 -18.74
C SER A 159 15.95 -8.04 -18.72
N SER A 160 16.79 -7.40 -17.90
CA SER A 160 18.12 -7.93 -17.60
C SER A 160 18.02 -9.36 -17.05
N PRO A 161 18.91 -10.27 -17.44
CA PRO A 161 18.93 -11.62 -16.90
C PRO A 161 19.09 -11.62 -15.37
N SER A 162 18.29 -12.43 -14.69
CA SER A 162 18.34 -12.64 -13.24
C SER A 162 18.27 -14.13 -12.91
N ALA A 163 18.65 -14.54 -11.69
CA ALA A 163 18.47 -15.93 -11.28
C ALA A 163 16.97 -16.31 -11.34
N PRO A 164 16.60 -17.51 -11.83
CA PRO A 164 15.21 -17.95 -11.88
C PRO A 164 14.59 -17.93 -10.49
N VAL A 165 13.44 -17.26 -10.35
CA VAL A 165 12.66 -17.27 -9.10
C VAL A 165 11.52 -18.25 -9.23
N SER A 166 11.42 -19.22 -8.33
CA SER A 166 10.29 -20.16 -8.29
C SER A 166 9.03 -19.44 -7.81
N ASN A 167 8.29 -18.82 -8.71
CA ASN A 167 6.98 -18.26 -8.41
C ASN A 167 5.96 -19.41 -8.45
N MET A 168 5.56 -19.90 -7.27
CA MET A 168 4.35 -20.73 -7.15
C MET A 168 3.18 -19.90 -7.68
N ASN A 169 2.64 -20.30 -8.83
CA ASN A 169 1.56 -19.60 -9.51
C ASN A 169 0.29 -19.77 -8.68
N VAL A 170 0.04 -18.88 -7.71
CA VAL A 170 -1.20 -18.87 -6.94
C VAL A 170 -2.30 -18.39 -7.89
N GLN A 171 -3.03 -19.33 -8.49
CA GLN A 171 -4.30 -19.03 -9.14
C GLN A 171 -5.19 -18.37 -8.09
N SER A 172 -5.46 -17.07 -8.25
CA SER A 172 -6.30 -16.36 -7.28
C SER A 172 -7.73 -16.92 -7.37
N VAL A 173 -8.19 -17.48 -6.26
CA VAL A 173 -9.56 -17.94 -6.09
C VAL A 173 -10.50 -16.77 -6.40
N PRO A 174 -11.59 -16.97 -7.17
CA PRO A 174 -12.55 -15.91 -7.47
C PRO A 174 -13.00 -15.18 -6.20
N ARG A 175 -12.86 -13.85 -6.19
CA ARG A 175 -13.01 -13.01 -4.99
C ARG A 175 -14.38 -13.12 -4.32
N SER A 176 -15.43 -13.35 -5.11
CA SER A 176 -16.78 -13.59 -4.59
C SER A 176 -16.85 -14.86 -3.75
N LEU A 177 -16.13 -15.92 -4.15
CA LEU A 177 -16.08 -17.16 -3.39
C LEU A 177 -15.36 -16.95 -2.05
N MET A 178 -14.26 -16.19 -2.06
CA MET A 178 -13.49 -15.84 -0.86
C MET A 178 -14.30 -14.99 0.12
N ALA A 179 -15.08 -14.04 -0.40
CA ALA A 179 -16.01 -13.24 0.39
C ALA A 179 -17.14 -14.09 0.98
N SER A 180 -17.76 -14.98 0.19
CA SER A 180 -18.81 -15.88 0.69
C SER A 180 -18.32 -16.87 1.74
N VAL A 181 -17.11 -17.43 1.56
CA VAL A 181 -16.49 -18.30 2.58
C VAL A 181 -16.13 -17.52 3.84
N GLY A 182 -15.61 -16.29 3.69
CA GLY A 182 -15.34 -15.40 4.82
C GLY A 182 -16.61 -15.02 5.59
N SER A 183 -17.73 -14.74 4.90
CA SER A 183 -18.99 -14.39 5.56
C SER A 183 -19.61 -15.54 6.37
N LEU A 184 -19.27 -16.80 6.06
CA LEU A 184 -19.72 -17.95 6.85
C LEU A 184 -19.11 -17.97 8.25
N LEU A 185 -17.97 -17.31 8.48
CA LEU A 185 -17.35 -17.23 9.81
C LEU A 185 -18.24 -16.49 10.81
N ASP A 186 -18.99 -15.50 10.33
CA ASP A 186 -19.84 -14.62 11.14
C ASP A 186 -21.34 -15.00 11.02
N ASP A 187 -21.69 -16.13 10.36
CA ASP A 187 -23.09 -16.54 10.18
C ASP A 187 -23.60 -17.38 11.37
N PRO A 188 -24.46 -16.83 12.24
CA PRO A 188 -24.95 -17.53 13.43
C PRO A 188 -25.80 -18.76 13.12
N ILE A 189 -26.25 -18.94 11.87
CA ILE A 189 -27.04 -20.10 11.44
C ILE A 189 -26.16 -21.34 11.26
N TYR A 190 -24.89 -21.16 10.88
CA TYR A 190 -23.99 -22.27 10.53
C TYR A 190 -22.82 -22.46 11.52
N SER A 191 -22.48 -21.44 12.32
CA SER A 191 -21.36 -21.50 13.26
C SER A 191 -21.66 -22.33 14.51
N ASP A 192 -20.86 -23.37 14.74
CA ASP A 192 -20.88 -24.27 15.91
C ASP A 192 -19.88 -23.86 17.01
N VAL A 193 -19.04 -22.86 16.75
CA VAL A 193 -18.03 -22.30 17.68
C VAL A 193 -18.25 -20.80 17.84
N GLU A 194 -18.04 -20.30 19.06
CA GLU A 194 -18.07 -18.87 19.39
C GLU A 194 -16.75 -18.47 20.04
N PHE A 195 -16.01 -17.54 19.42
CA PHE A 195 -14.79 -17.01 19.99
C PHE A 195 -15.10 -15.79 20.86
N ILE A 196 -14.76 -15.89 22.14
CA ILE A 196 -14.94 -14.81 23.12
C ILE A 196 -13.60 -14.12 23.29
N ILE A 197 -13.52 -12.87 22.87
CA ILE A 197 -12.33 -12.03 23.02
C ILE A 197 -12.66 -11.01 24.12
N PRO A 198 -12.10 -11.12 25.32
CA PRO A 198 -12.36 -10.16 26.39
C PRO A 198 -11.85 -8.78 25.96
N GLN A 199 -12.70 -7.75 26.01
CA GLN A 199 -12.22 -6.38 25.92
C GLN A 199 -11.43 -6.08 27.21
N GLY A 200 -10.13 -5.81 27.07
CA GLY A 200 -9.25 -5.52 28.21
C GLY A 200 -9.66 -4.22 28.89
N GLY A 201 -10.34 -4.32 30.03
CA GLY A 201 -10.18 -3.37 31.13
C GLY A 201 -8.86 -3.72 31.83
N GLY A 202 -7.98 -2.72 31.99
CA GLY A 202 -6.60 -2.93 32.44
C GLY A 202 -6.45 -3.78 33.70
N GLU A 203 -5.78 -4.91 33.56
CA GLU A 203 -4.93 -5.48 34.60
C GLU A 203 -3.67 -6.03 33.93
N GLU A 204 -2.52 -5.50 34.36
CA GLU A 204 -1.19 -5.97 34.02
C GLU A 204 -1.05 -7.46 34.38
N MET A 205 -0.97 -8.34 33.37
CA MET A 205 -0.54 -9.73 33.57
C MET A 205 0.70 -10.10 32.73
N PHE A 206 1.63 -9.16 32.56
CA PHE A 206 3.01 -9.52 32.21
C PHE A 206 3.81 -9.87 33.48
N SER A 207 3.39 -10.93 34.16
CA SER A 207 4.26 -11.65 35.09
C SER A 207 4.18 -13.14 34.80
N SER A 208 4.90 -13.57 33.77
CA SER A 208 5.52 -14.89 33.77
C SER A 208 6.68 -14.96 32.76
N GLY A 209 7.90 -14.90 33.29
CA GLY A 209 9.03 -15.60 32.67
C GLY A 209 10.28 -14.79 32.34
N PHE A 210 10.95 -14.19 33.33
CA PHE A 210 12.39 -14.42 33.61
C PHE A 210 12.87 -13.58 34.81
N ALA A 211 13.22 -14.24 35.92
CA ALA A 211 14.28 -13.92 36.88
C ALA A 211 13.93 -14.45 38.27
N GLU A 212 14.60 -15.55 38.61
CA GLU A 212 14.76 -16.09 39.95
C GLU A 212 15.69 -15.16 40.75
N GLY A 213 15.34 -14.78 41.99
CA GLY A 213 16.32 -14.31 42.97
C GLY A 213 15.95 -13.07 43.81
N ALA A 214 15.76 -13.33 45.11
CA ALA A 214 15.97 -12.44 46.26
C ALA A 214 14.91 -11.37 46.65
N SER A 215 14.12 -11.80 47.65
CA SER A 215 13.54 -11.05 48.79
C SER A 215 14.12 -9.66 49.11
N LEU A 216 13.24 -8.67 49.36
CA LEU A 216 12.91 -8.13 50.69
C LEU A 216 11.80 -7.08 50.55
N GLY A 217 10.80 -7.13 51.44
CA GLY A 217 9.62 -6.27 51.39
C GLY A 217 9.80 -4.91 52.06
N ALA A 218 8.87 -4.01 51.79
CA ALA A 218 8.35 -3.02 52.73
C ALA A 218 7.06 -2.41 52.16
N ASP A 219 6.00 -2.48 52.96
CA ASP A 219 4.80 -1.65 52.84
C ASP A 219 5.18 -0.15 52.83
N LEU A 220 4.44 0.69 52.11
CA LEU A 220 3.80 1.92 52.64
C LEU A 220 2.87 2.58 51.60
N VAL A 221 1.86 3.25 52.17
CA VAL A 221 0.56 3.71 51.64
C VAL A 221 0.62 5.04 50.85
N GLU A 222 -0.26 5.13 49.83
CA GLU A 222 -0.96 6.26 49.15
C GLU A 222 -0.43 7.72 49.26
N ASP A 223 -0.38 8.45 48.13
CA ASP A 223 -1.29 9.58 47.81
C ASP A 223 -0.99 10.24 46.43
N ASP A 224 -2.04 10.81 45.84
CA ASP A 224 -2.25 11.31 44.47
C ASP A 224 -1.21 12.28 43.86
N SER A 225 -0.83 12.01 42.61
CA SER A 225 -0.69 13.05 41.56
C SER A 225 -0.81 12.43 40.16
N ASP A 226 -2.04 12.43 39.70
CA ASP A 226 -2.52 11.88 38.44
C ASP A 226 -2.13 12.75 37.23
N VAL A 227 -0.84 12.74 36.84
CA VAL A 227 -0.36 13.31 35.55
C VAL A 227 0.94 12.59 35.12
N GLY A 228 0.89 11.29 34.82
CA GLY A 228 2.13 10.54 34.54
C GLY A 228 2.10 9.42 33.50
N SER A 229 0.94 8.81 33.20
CA SER A 229 0.94 7.50 32.53
C SER A 229 0.53 7.48 31.05
N LEU A 230 0.52 8.62 30.36
CA LEU A 230 -0.05 8.73 28.99
C LEU A 230 0.96 8.62 27.83
N TYR A 231 2.22 8.25 28.07
CA TYR A 231 3.25 8.18 27.02
C TYR A 231 4.19 6.97 27.11
N MET A 232 3.73 5.83 27.67
CA MET A 232 4.58 4.66 27.92
C MET A 232 4.22 3.43 27.09
N ASN A 233 3.90 3.57 25.79
CA ASN A 233 3.76 2.44 24.85
C ASN A 233 3.86 2.83 23.34
N ALA A 234 4.51 3.95 23.01
CA ALA A 234 4.45 4.49 21.64
C ALA A 234 5.17 3.65 20.56
N HIS A 235 5.99 2.66 20.94
CA HIS A 235 6.84 1.89 20.02
C HIS A 235 6.54 0.40 19.96
N ASP A 236 5.59 -0.09 20.75
CA ASP A 236 5.00 -1.41 20.51
C ASP A 236 3.79 -1.22 19.58
N ASP A 237 3.71 -2.02 18.52
CA ASP A 237 2.48 -2.16 17.72
C ASP A 237 1.49 -2.99 18.57
N SER A 238 1.14 -2.47 19.76
CA SER A 238 0.05 -2.99 20.58
C SER A 238 -1.20 -2.93 19.71
N ASP A 239 -1.82 -4.09 19.58
CA ASP A 239 -3.03 -4.35 18.82
C ASP A 239 -4.28 -3.69 19.43
N GLU A 240 -4.12 -2.98 20.55
CA GLU A 240 -5.15 -2.21 21.25
C GLU A 240 -5.63 -0.97 20.46
N GLU A 241 -4.77 -0.28 19.70
CA GLU A 241 -5.22 0.86 18.86
C GLU A 241 -6.08 0.41 17.67
N ASP A 242 -5.91 -0.83 17.21
CA ASP A 242 -6.77 -1.43 16.17
C ASP A 242 -8.14 -1.85 16.78
N ALA A 243 -8.23 -2.02 18.12
CA ALA A 243 -9.47 -2.36 18.84
C ALA A 243 -10.37 -1.14 19.16
N GLU A 244 -9.82 0.08 19.25
CA GLU A 244 -10.61 1.31 19.45
C GLU A 244 -11.52 1.66 18.25
N LEU A 245 -11.37 0.99 17.11
CA LEU A 245 -12.20 1.19 15.92
C LEU A 245 -13.60 0.55 16.06
N ASP A 246 -13.75 -0.39 17.00
CA ASP A 246 -14.98 -1.16 17.23
C ASP A 246 -16.02 -0.44 18.13
N ASP A 247 -15.68 0.68 18.77
CA ASP A 247 -16.60 1.40 19.69
C ASP A 247 -17.65 2.29 18.96
N ILE A 248 -17.72 2.19 17.62
CA ILE A 248 -18.81 2.77 16.83
C ILE A 248 -19.87 1.69 16.61
N THR A 249 -20.89 1.74 17.46
CA THR A 249 -22.14 0.97 17.37
C THR A 249 -22.71 0.96 15.95
N TRP A 250 -22.76 -0.24 15.35
CA TRP A 250 -23.50 -0.50 14.11
C TRP A 250 -25.01 -0.53 14.43
N GLU A 251 -25.68 0.61 14.34
CA GLU A 251 -27.14 0.58 14.11
C GLU A 251 -27.40 0.04 12.71
N VAL A 252 -27.90 -1.19 12.65
CA VAL A 252 -28.47 -1.78 11.44
C VAL A 252 -29.67 -0.92 11.04
N THR A 253 -29.49 -0.05 10.05
CA THR A 253 -30.61 0.49 9.28
C THR A 253 -30.39 0.20 7.81
N SER A 254 -31.19 -0.74 7.33
CA SER A 254 -31.43 -0.98 5.93
C SER A 254 -32.04 0.27 5.28
N ASP A 255 -31.56 0.54 4.08
CA ASP A 255 -32.22 1.23 2.98
C ASP A 255 -31.95 2.72 2.74
N ALA A 256 -31.85 3.03 1.46
CA ALA A 256 -31.34 4.26 0.88
C ALA A 256 -32.27 5.48 1.05
N GLY A 257 -31.67 6.67 1.16
CA GLY A 257 -32.26 7.90 0.61
C GLY A 257 -32.23 9.16 1.49
N ILE A 258 -31.47 10.16 1.01
CA ILE A 258 -31.80 11.61 0.95
C ILE A 258 -32.22 12.29 2.27
N ILE A 259 -31.32 13.15 2.77
CA ILE A 259 -31.58 14.11 3.84
C ILE A 259 -32.33 15.34 3.28
N VAL A 260 -33.54 15.59 3.74
CA VAL A 260 -34.16 16.93 3.77
C VAL A 260 -34.73 17.17 5.17
N ARG A 261 -34.29 18.28 5.78
CA ARG A 261 -34.68 18.76 7.11
C ARG A 261 -36.15 19.22 7.14
N VAL A 262 -36.84 18.97 8.25
CA VAL A 262 -38.17 19.53 8.52
C VAL A 262 -38.19 20.12 9.93
N GLU A 263 -38.29 21.44 10.01
CA GLU A 263 -39.08 22.11 11.05
C GLU A 263 -40.30 22.73 10.36
N ASP A 264 -41.44 22.58 11.02
CA ASP A 264 -42.74 23.26 10.86
C ASP A 264 -43.57 23.05 9.58
N VAL A 265 -44.77 22.47 9.74
CA VAL A 265 -46.10 23.08 9.44
C VAL A 265 -47.24 22.06 9.67
N GLU A 266 -48.01 22.32 10.71
CA GLU A 266 -49.48 22.30 10.86
C GLU A 266 -50.40 21.45 9.94
N THR A 267 -51.03 20.44 10.57
CA THR A 267 -52.40 19.90 10.45
C THR A 267 -53.21 19.95 9.13
N ALA A 268 -53.52 18.77 8.57
CA ALA A 268 -54.77 18.50 7.82
C ALA A 268 -55.12 16.97 7.82
N PRO A 269 -56.37 16.55 7.51
CA PRO A 269 -57.08 15.50 8.24
C PRO A 269 -56.87 14.05 7.76
N LEU A 270 -57.13 13.13 8.70
CA LEU A 270 -57.01 11.67 8.60
C LEU A 270 -57.90 11.05 7.51
N ILE A 271 -57.27 10.37 6.54
CA ILE A 271 -57.90 9.32 5.73
C ILE A 271 -57.56 7.97 6.38
N PRO A 272 -58.52 7.07 6.67
CA PRO A 272 -58.22 5.77 7.24
C PRO A 272 -57.48 4.90 6.21
N VAL A 273 -56.19 4.68 6.45
CA VAL A 273 -55.38 3.69 5.71
C VAL A 273 -55.78 2.29 6.22
N PRO A 274 -56.03 1.30 5.34
CA PRO A 274 -56.37 -0.05 5.75
C PRO A 274 -55.22 -0.66 6.57
N SER A 275 -55.55 -1.18 7.76
CA SER A 275 -54.60 -1.82 8.67
C SER A 275 -53.82 -2.92 7.94
N ALA A 276 -52.51 -2.69 7.79
CA ALA A 276 -51.58 -3.75 7.46
C ALA A 276 -51.67 -4.83 8.55
N LYS A 277 -51.91 -6.07 8.13
CA LYS A 277 -51.83 -7.23 9.02
C LYS A 277 -50.45 -7.24 9.68
N PRO A 278 -50.34 -7.56 10.99
CA PRO A 278 -49.05 -7.73 11.63
C PRO A 278 -48.23 -8.75 10.84
N GLN A 279 -47.08 -8.32 10.32
CA GLN A 279 -46.09 -9.24 9.75
C GLN A 279 -45.62 -10.13 10.90
N VAL A 280 -45.88 -11.42 10.77
CA VAL A 280 -45.36 -12.44 11.67
C VAL A 280 -43.83 -12.37 11.59
N PRO A 281 -43.09 -12.23 12.70
CA PRO A 281 -41.64 -12.31 12.66
C PRO A 281 -41.25 -13.67 12.07
N ALA A 282 -40.35 -13.66 11.08
CA ALA A 282 -39.84 -14.89 10.48
C ALA A 282 -39.35 -15.84 11.60
N PRO A 283 -39.62 -17.15 11.51
CA PRO A 283 -39.17 -18.09 12.53
C PRO A 283 -37.65 -18.01 12.66
N VAL A 284 -37.16 -17.62 13.83
CA VAL A 284 -35.75 -17.72 14.20
C VAL A 284 -35.42 -19.20 14.22
N VAL A 285 -34.82 -19.71 13.15
CA VAL A 285 -34.32 -21.08 13.08
C VAL A 285 -33.20 -21.17 14.13
N PRO A 286 -33.33 -21.98 15.20
CA PRO A 286 -32.27 -22.10 16.19
C PRO A 286 -31.05 -22.72 15.50
N GLY A 287 -29.96 -21.98 15.44
CA GLY A 287 -28.66 -22.51 14.98
C GLY A 287 -28.14 -23.62 15.91
N PRO A 288 -27.03 -24.27 15.55
CA PRO A 288 -26.40 -25.27 16.42
C PRO A 288 -25.98 -24.67 17.76
N SER A 289 -25.86 -25.52 18.79
CA SER A 289 -25.31 -25.10 20.08
C SER A 289 -23.86 -24.66 19.91
N LYS A 290 -23.53 -23.43 20.31
CA LYS A 290 -22.19 -22.88 20.15
C LYS A 290 -21.24 -23.37 21.24
N THR A 291 -20.04 -23.78 20.87
CA THR A 291 -18.95 -24.08 21.80
C THR A 291 -18.13 -22.81 22.05
N PRO A 292 -18.08 -22.27 23.28
CA PRO A 292 -17.32 -21.06 23.57
C PRO A 292 -15.82 -21.34 23.67
N VAL A 293 -15.01 -20.51 23.02
CA VAL A 293 -13.54 -20.53 23.07
C VAL A 293 -13.05 -19.15 23.44
N VAL A 294 -12.38 -19.00 24.59
CA VAL A 294 -11.86 -17.71 25.04
C VAL A 294 -10.46 -17.47 24.47
N VAL A 295 -10.26 -16.37 23.76
CA VAL A 295 -8.97 -15.94 23.21
C VAL A 295 -8.51 -14.70 23.98
N ARG A 296 -7.40 -14.81 24.73
CA ARG A 296 -6.96 -13.77 25.67
C ARG A 296 -5.78 -12.92 25.18
N ASP A 297 -4.94 -13.48 24.31
CA ASP A 297 -3.61 -12.92 24.02
C ASP A 297 -3.52 -12.33 22.60
N VAL A 298 -4.68 -12.01 21.99
CA VAL A 298 -4.78 -11.51 20.61
C VAL A 298 -5.97 -10.59 20.48
N ALA A 299 -5.78 -9.38 19.93
CA ALA A 299 -6.89 -8.50 19.58
C ALA A 299 -7.79 -9.10 18.49
N TYR A 300 -9.06 -8.70 18.53
CA TYR A 300 -10.08 -9.17 17.59
C TYR A 300 -9.69 -8.98 16.13
N VAL A 301 -9.18 -7.81 15.74
CA VAL A 301 -8.80 -7.52 14.34
C VAL A 301 -7.70 -8.48 13.85
N THR A 302 -6.69 -8.72 14.69
CA THR A 302 -5.60 -9.67 14.39
C THR A 302 -6.12 -11.10 14.31
N TYR A 303 -6.97 -11.51 15.26
CA TYR A 303 -7.54 -12.85 15.29
C TYR A 303 -8.49 -13.10 14.10
N LYS A 304 -9.31 -12.11 13.75
CA LYS A 304 -10.20 -12.14 12.57
C LYS A 304 -9.40 -12.27 11.28
N ALA A 305 -8.31 -11.50 11.13
CA ALA A 305 -7.42 -11.62 9.98
C ALA A 305 -6.73 -13.00 9.92
N PHE A 306 -6.35 -13.56 11.08
CA PHE A 306 -5.79 -14.90 11.18
C PHE A 306 -6.80 -15.98 10.78
N LEU A 307 -8.04 -15.92 11.28
CA LEU A 307 -9.12 -16.83 10.87
C LEU A 307 -9.39 -16.69 9.36
N TYR A 308 -9.52 -15.46 8.87
CA TYR A 308 -9.69 -15.22 7.44
C TYR A 308 -8.57 -15.87 6.62
N TYR A 309 -7.32 -15.74 7.06
CA TYR A 309 -6.18 -16.42 6.44
C TYR A 309 -6.32 -17.95 6.46
N LEU A 310 -6.71 -18.57 7.56
CA LEU A 310 -6.86 -20.03 7.63
C LEU A 310 -7.86 -20.57 6.61
N TYR A 311 -8.91 -19.81 6.30
CA TYR A 311 -9.96 -20.22 5.37
C TYR A 311 -9.67 -19.85 3.91
N THR A 312 -8.83 -18.84 3.68
CA THR A 312 -8.69 -18.21 2.36
C THR A 312 -7.25 -18.18 1.86
N ASP A 313 -6.27 -18.50 2.70
CA ASP A 313 -4.84 -18.28 2.48
C ASP A 313 -4.49 -16.82 2.12
N THR A 314 -5.39 -15.88 2.41
CA THR A 314 -5.23 -14.45 2.11
C THR A 314 -5.09 -13.65 3.40
N ILE A 315 -4.08 -12.78 3.45
CA ILE A 315 -3.89 -11.83 4.53
C ILE A 315 -3.37 -10.51 3.97
N VAL A 316 -3.79 -9.41 4.58
CA VAL A 316 -3.31 -8.07 4.23
C VAL A 316 -2.73 -7.45 5.49
N PHE A 317 -1.55 -6.85 5.36
CA PHE A 317 -0.86 -6.18 6.45
C PHE A 317 -0.95 -4.66 6.29
N ALA A 318 -1.17 -3.97 7.40
CA ALA A 318 -1.09 -2.52 7.47
C ALA A 318 0.38 -2.05 7.55
N PRO A 319 0.70 -0.82 7.10
CA PRO A 319 2.03 -0.23 7.27
C PRO A 319 2.45 -0.17 8.76
N LEU A 320 3.74 -0.34 9.05
CA LEU A 320 4.26 -0.30 10.43
C LEU A 320 3.93 1.05 11.09
N LYS A 321 3.58 1.07 12.39
CA LYS A 321 3.29 2.32 13.12
C LYS A 321 4.47 3.30 13.07
N SER A 322 5.69 2.79 13.09
CA SER A 322 6.93 3.59 12.94
C SER A 322 6.98 4.42 11.66
N GLN A 323 6.26 4.05 10.60
CA GLN A 323 6.19 4.85 9.36
C GLN A 323 5.37 6.13 9.51
N PHE A 324 4.52 6.22 10.54
CA PHE A 324 3.68 7.39 10.81
C PHE A 324 4.29 8.34 11.86
N LEU A 325 5.32 7.91 12.59
CA LEU A 325 5.92 8.70 13.68
C LEU A 325 6.64 9.97 13.20
N VAL A 326 7.23 9.94 12.01
CA VAL A 326 7.93 11.10 11.42
C VAL A 326 6.95 12.09 10.75
N SER A 327 5.69 11.68 10.57
CA SER A 327 4.63 12.48 9.92
C SER A 327 3.92 13.46 10.86
N SER A 328 4.41 13.66 12.09
CA SER A 328 3.86 14.67 13.00
C SER A 328 4.55 16.04 12.77
N PRO A 329 3.89 17.03 12.13
CA PRO A 329 4.46 18.33 11.85
C PRO A 329 4.29 19.23 13.07
N SER A 330 4.87 18.85 14.21
CA SER A 330 4.88 19.70 15.40
C SER A 330 5.98 20.76 15.38
N ALA A 331 6.86 20.80 14.37
CA ALA A 331 7.93 21.79 14.29
C ALA A 331 7.81 22.83 13.14
N SER A 332 6.96 22.61 12.13
CA SER A 332 7.00 23.44 10.91
C SER A 332 5.76 24.28 10.64
N PHE A 333 4.65 24.08 11.37
CA PHE A 333 3.42 24.85 11.12
C PHE A 333 3.48 26.28 11.70
N ALA A 334 4.24 26.50 12.77
CA ALA A 334 4.39 27.82 13.40
C ALA A 334 5.19 28.83 12.55
N GLN A 335 5.95 28.37 11.54
CA GLN A 335 6.73 29.25 10.66
C GLN A 335 6.03 29.60 9.34
N ALA A 336 4.94 28.91 8.97
CA ALA A 336 4.32 29.04 7.64
C ALA A 336 3.05 29.90 7.59
N LEU A 337 2.49 30.35 8.73
CA LEU A 337 1.35 31.25 8.77
C LEU A 337 1.72 32.55 9.49
N GLN A 338 2.24 33.51 8.74
CA GLN A 338 2.22 34.93 9.11
C GLN A 338 0.77 35.42 9.11
N LEU A 339 0.02 35.11 10.17
CA LEU A 339 -1.27 35.74 10.44
C LEU A 339 -1.06 36.98 11.32
N PRO A 340 -1.76 38.09 11.07
CA PRO A 340 -1.61 39.30 11.87
C PRO A 340 -2.16 39.08 13.28
N ILE A 341 -1.38 39.46 14.28
CA ILE A 341 -1.72 39.42 15.71
C ILE A 341 -2.43 40.73 16.07
N SER A 342 -3.59 40.66 16.72
CA SER A 342 -4.26 41.82 17.33
C SER A 342 -3.51 42.25 18.60
N SER A 343 -3.54 43.55 18.94
CA SER A 343 -2.74 44.15 20.02
C SER A 343 -2.97 43.62 21.45
N ASP A 344 -3.91 42.70 21.66
CA ASP A 344 -4.25 42.12 22.98
C ASP A 344 -4.05 40.60 23.08
N GLY A 345 -3.38 39.96 22.11
CA GLY A 345 -2.79 38.63 22.29
C GLY A 345 -3.74 37.43 22.47
N ALA A 346 -5.06 37.56 22.28
CA ALA A 346 -6.00 36.43 22.37
C ALA A 346 -6.43 35.92 20.98
N PRO A 347 -6.39 34.59 20.70
CA PRO A 347 -6.91 34.01 19.47
C PRO A 347 -8.46 34.03 19.44
N MET A 348 -9.03 34.54 18.34
CA MET A 348 -10.48 34.55 18.10
C MET A 348 -11.00 33.16 17.76
N ASN A 349 -12.05 32.75 18.47
CA ASN A 349 -12.82 31.53 18.28
C ASN A 349 -13.62 31.61 16.95
N SER A 350 -13.52 30.59 16.10
CA SER A 350 -14.31 30.47 14.86
C SER A 350 -14.96 29.07 14.79
N PRO A 351 -16.18 28.96 14.23
CA PRO A 351 -17.09 27.86 14.54
C PRO A 351 -16.76 26.56 13.80
N GLY A 352 -17.07 25.45 14.47
CA GLY A 352 -16.82 24.05 14.12
C GLY A 352 -16.86 23.69 12.63
N ILE A 353 -15.68 23.41 12.10
CA ILE A 353 -15.49 22.48 10.98
C ILE A 353 -14.92 21.21 11.61
N GLY A 354 -15.70 20.13 11.56
CA GLY A 354 -15.34 18.83 12.13
C GLY A 354 -14.00 18.33 11.61
N ILE A 355 -13.18 17.84 12.52
CA ILE A 355 -11.89 17.19 12.26
C ILE A 355 -12.18 15.89 11.47
N MET A 356 -12.23 15.96 10.14
CA MET A 356 -12.02 14.78 9.30
C MET A 356 -10.56 14.35 9.50
N GLY A 357 -10.38 13.13 10.01
CA GLY A 357 -9.09 12.59 10.48
C GLY A 357 -7.95 12.81 9.49
N ARG A 358 -6.82 13.32 9.99
CA ARG A 358 -5.58 13.44 9.22
C ARG A 358 -5.17 12.06 8.68
N SER A 359 -4.93 11.99 7.37
CA SER A 359 -4.37 10.82 6.65
C SER A 359 -2.99 10.39 7.14
N ASP A 360 -2.37 11.17 8.02
CA ASP A 360 -0.98 10.99 8.48
C ASP A 360 -0.84 9.99 9.65
N SER A 361 -1.94 9.34 10.05
CA SER A 361 -1.98 8.37 11.16
C SER A 361 -2.37 6.99 10.65
N ARG A 362 -1.90 5.94 11.33
CA ARG A 362 -2.27 4.54 11.03
C ARG A 362 -3.78 4.33 11.03
N ARG A 363 -4.49 4.88 12.02
CA ARG A 363 -5.96 4.86 12.10
C ARG A 363 -6.63 5.54 10.91
N GLY A 364 -6.11 6.71 10.49
CA GLY A 364 -6.60 7.40 9.29
C GLY A 364 -6.39 6.59 8.01
N TRP A 365 -5.25 5.88 7.92
CA TRP A 365 -4.93 5.00 6.81
C TRP A 365 -5.90 3.80 6.74
N LEU A 366 -6.18 3.14 7.86
CA LEU A 366 -7.13 2.02 7.94
C LEU A 366 -8.54 2.43 7.51
N LYS A 367 -9.03 3.57 8.00
CA LYS A 367 -10.34 4.10 7.59
C LYS A 367 -10.41 4.38 6.09
N ASN A 368 -9.34 4.93 5.51
CA ASN A 368 -9.26 5.15 4.08
C ASN A 368 -9.15 3.83 3.29
N TRP A 369 -8.48 2.82 3.83
CA TRP A 369 -8.42 1.49 3.22
C TRP A 369 -9.82 0.87 3.12
N GLU A 370 -10.56 0.83 4.22
CA GLU A 370 -11.93 0.27 4.24
C GLU A 370 -12.85 0.98 3.26
N ALA A 371 -12.79 2.31 3.18
CA ALA A 371 -13.60 3.08 2.24
C ALA A 371 -13.29 2.77 0.76
N ASN A 372 -12.02 2.48 0.44
CA ASN A 372 -11.60 2.20 -0.95
C ASN A 372 -11.68 0.70 -1.30
N TYR A 373 -11.72 -0.18 -0.31
CA TYR A 373 -11.67 -1.63 -0.47
C TYR A 373 -12.68 -2.35 0.43
N PRO A 374 -13.99 -2.07 0.30
CA PRO A 374 -15.02 -2.64 1.17
C PRO A 374 -15.11 -4.18 1.07
N ASP A 375 -14.71 -4.75 -0.07
CA ASP A 375 -14.71 -6.20 -0.30
C ASP A 375 -13.40 -6.89 0.14
N ARG A 376 -12.50 -6.19 0.83
CA ARG A 376 -11.22 -6.73 1.31
C ARG A 376 -11.18 -6.82 2.83
N PRO A 377 -10.46 -7.81 3.38
CA PRO A 377 -10.25 -7.87 4.82
C PRO A 377 -9.52 -6.60 5.29
N VAL A 378 -9.87 -6.16 6.50
CA VAL A 378 -9.18 -5.07 7.18
C VAL A 378 -7.72 -5.48 7.39
N PRO A 379 -6.74 -4.65 7.00
CA PRO A 379 -5.34 -4.97 7.16
C PRO A 379 -4.96 -5.03 8.65
N CYS A 380 -4.23 -6.07 9.04
CA CYS A 380 -3.80 -6.27 10.42
C CYS A 380 -2.31 -5.90 10.62
N SER A 381 -1.86 -5.83 11.88
CA SER A 381 -0.44 -5.66 12.19
C SER A 381 0.37 -6.90 11.82
N ALA A 382 1.38 -6.72 10.97
CA ALA A 382 2.33 -7.79 10.63
C ALA A 382 3.10 -8.28 11.88
N LYS A 383 3.37 -7.39 12.85
CA LYS A 383 4.05 -7.78 14.10
C LYS A 383 3.14 -8.64 14.99
N ALA A 384 1.86 -8.30 15.08
CA ALA A 384 0.88 -9.10 15.83
C ALA A 384 0.72 -10.51 15.21
N ILE A 385 0.62 -10.60 13.88
CA ILE A 385 0.61 -11.90 13.19
C ILE A 385 1.94 -12.65 13.35
N TYR A 386 3.09 -11.96 13.36
CA TYR A 386 4.38 -12.61 13.60
C TYR A 386 4.50 -13.22 15.00
N ARG A 387 3.88 -12.58 16.01
CA ARG A 387 3.75 -13.11 17.37
C ARG A 387 2.83 -14.33 17.40
N LEU A 388 1.67 -14.23 16.75
CA LEU A 388 0.60 -15.23 16.79
C LEU A 388 0.90 -16.49 15.96
N ALA A 389 1.41 -16.31 14.74
CA ALA A 389 1.48 -17.37 13.75
C ALA A 389 2.78 -18.20 13.83
N ASP A 390 2.71 -19.41 13.28
CA ASP A 390 3.87 -20.26 13.04
C ASP A 390 4.04 -20.55 11.53
N LYS A 391 5.21 -21.07 11.13
CA LYS A 391 5.54 -21.53 9.76
C LYS A 391 5.30 -20.48 8.66
N GLU A 392 4.43 -20.76 7.70
CA GLU A 392 4.29 -20.01 6.44
C GLU A 392 3.75 -18.59 6.66
N LEU A 393 2.71 -18.45 7.49
CA LEU A 393 2.14 -17.14 7.79
C LEU A 393 3.13 -16.25 8.56
N LYS A 394 3.91 -16.84 9.47
CA LYS A 394 5.01 -16.15 10.16
C LYS A 394 6.06 -15.65 9.16
N ALA A 395 6.41 -16.46 8.16
CA ALA A 395 7.34 -16.05 7.10
C ALA A 395 6.78 -14.92 6.19
N ARG A 396 5.47 -14.91 5.92
CA ARG A 396 4.81 -13.80 5.20
C ARG A 396 4.84 -12.51 6.02
N ALA A 397 4.56 -12.58 7.32
CA ALA A 397 4.66 -11.45 8.24
C ALA A 397 6.10 -10.93 8.35
N PHE A 398 7.07 -11.82 8.50
CA PHE A 398 8.52 -11.49 8.47
C PHE A 398 8.89 -10.73 7.19
N THR A 399 8.49 -11.26 6.04
CA THR A 399 8.76 -10.64 4.74
C THR A 399 8.15 -9.24 4.64
N HIS A 400 6.95 -9.04 5.19
CA HIS A 400 6.32 -7.72 5.20
C HIS A 400 7.07 -6.74 6.10
N ILE A 401 7.44 -7.15 7.33
CA ILE A 401 8.18 -6.30 8.28
C ILE A 401 9.52 -5.87 7.66
N THR A 402 10.28 -6.82 7.12
CA THR A 402 11.59 -6.55 6.51
C THR A 402 11.50 -5.64 5.28
N LYS A 403 10.53 -5.85 4.39
CA LYS A 403 10.28 -4.99 3.22
C LYS A 403 9.76 -3.60 3.57
N SER A 404 9.21 -3.43 4.77
CA SER A 404 8.70 -2.16 5.29
C SER A 404 9.76 -1.30 5.98
N LEU A 405 11.01 -1.78 6.07
CA LEU A 405 12.10 -1.01 6.64
C LEU A 405 12.50 0.15 5.73
N SER A 406 12.76 1.28 6.35
CA SER A 406 13.23 2.49 5.70
C SER A 406 14.21 3.21 6.62
N ILE A 407 14.98 4.15 6.07
CA ILE A 407 15.90 5.01 6.85
C ILE A 407 15.16 5.72 7.99
N GLN A 408 13.88 6.04 7.80
CA GLN A 408 13.07 6.77 8.77
C GLN A 408 12.41 5.87 9.82
N SER A 409 12.05 4.63 9.46
CA SER A 409 11.39 3.70 10.39
C SER A 409 12.39 2.86 11.19
N VAL A 410 13.55 2.51 10.61
CA VAL A 410 14.49 1.56 11.23
C VAL A 410 15.02 1.98 12.60
N PRO A 411 15.23 3.28 12.93
CA PRO A 411 15.62 3.65 14.29
C PRO A 411 14.54 3.28 15.30
N PHE A 412 13.28 3.63 15.05
CA PHE A 412 12.17 3.28 15.95
C PHE A 412 12.00 1.76 16.07
N GLU A 413 12.20 1.04 14.98
CA GLU A 413 12.09 -0.41 14.96
C GLU A 413 13.22 -1.10 15.76
N LEU A 414 14.47 -0.64 15.63
CA LEU A 414 15.62 -1.26 16.30
C LEU A 414 15.55 -1.19 17.83
N PHE A 415 15.02 -0.09 18.34
CA PHE A 415 14.89 0.12 19.78
C PHE A 415 13.54 -0.38 20.32
N SER A 416 12.61 -0.85 19.47
CA SER A 416 11.31 -1.37 19.92
C SER A 416 11.41 -2.67 20.73
N GLY A 417 10.43 -2.89 21.62
CA GLY A 417 10.29 -4.14 22.38
C GLY A 417 10.09 -5.37 21.50
N PHE A 418 9.50 -5.20 20.31
CA PHE A 418 9.37 -6.28 19.32
C PHE A 418 10.74 -6.81 18.87
N SER A 419 11.68 -5.92 18.59
CA SER A 419 13.04 -6.29 18.18
C SER A 419 13.86 -6.84 19.34
N ALA A 420 13.57 -6.43 20.57
CA ALA A 420 14.13 -7.06 21.76
C ALA A 420 13.69 -8.54 21.86
N ALA A 421 12.40 -8.81 21.67
CA ALA A 421 11.80 -10.15 21.75
C ALA A 421 12.19 -11.07 20.58
N PHE A 422 12.38 -10.55 19.37
CA PHE A 422 12.60 -11.35 18.16
C PHE A 422 13.98 -11.10 17.55
N SER A 423 14.95 -11.95 17.92
CA SER A 423 16.36 -11.83 17.48
C SER A 423 16.55 -11.90 15.96
N GLU A 424 15.72 -12.68 15.26
CA GLU A 424 15.76 -12.79 13.79
C GLU A 424 15.38 -11.48 13.10
N ILE A 425 14.34 -10.80 13.62
CA ILE A 425 13.92 -9.49 13.14
C ILE A 425 14.99 -8.45 13.44
N ARG A 426 15.50 -8.43 14.69
CA ARG A 426 16.57 -7.52 15.11
C ARG A 426 17.80 -7.64 14.23
N LYS A 427 18.18 -8.86 13.86
CA LYS A 427 19.31 -9.10 12.95
C LYS A 427 19.11 -8.41 11.60
N VAL A 428 17.95 -8.59 10.95
CA VAL A 428 17.69 -7.95 9.66
C VAL A 428 17.63 -6.43 9.76
N GLN A 429 17.02 -5.90 10.81
CA GLN A 429 16.99 -4.46 11.05
C GLN A 429 18.40 -3.89 11.28
N MET A 430 19.25 -4.60 12.04
CA MET A 430 20.64 -4.21 12.27
C MET A 430 21.45 -4.25 10.96
N ASP A 431 21.29 -5.30 10.16
CA ASP A 431 21.96 -5.42 8.87
C ASP A 431 21.56 -4.26 7.93
N PHE A 432 20.27 -3.93 7.88
CA PHE A 432 19.78 -2.76 7.14
C PHE A 432 20.37 -1.46 7.68
N ALA A 433 20.39 -1.28 9.00
CA ALA A 433 20.91 -0.07 9.62
C ALA A 433 22.41 0.12 9.40
N LEU A 434 23.20 -0.95 9.41
CA LEU A 434 24.63 -0.91 9.10
C LEU A 434 24.88 -0.53 7.64
N GLN A 435 24.08 -1.06 6.70
CA GLN A 435 24.20 -0.73 5.27
C GLN A 435 23.87 0.75 4.98
N HIS A 436 22.95 1.35 5.73
CA HIS A 436 22.49 2.73 5.53
C HIS A 436 22.96 3.70 6.64
N TRP A 437 23.98 3.33 7.41
CA TRP A 437 24.35 4.03 8.65
C TRP A 437 24.64 5.52 8.46
N SER A 438 25.29 5.91 7.37
CA SER A 438 25.62 7.31 7.07
C SER A 438 24.38 8.20 6.93
N GLU A 439 23.29 7.66 6.39
CA GLU A 439 22.02 8.35 6.21
C GLU A 439 21.22 8.33 7.52
N ILE A 440 21.19 7.19 8.19
CA ILE A 440 20.46 7.00 9.46
C ILE A 440 21.01 7.89 10.56
N ARG A 441 22.33 7.96 10.76
CA ARG A 441 22.94 8.76 11.84
C ARG A 441 22.63 10.26 11.77
N SER A 442 22.27 10.75 10.58
CA SER A 442 21.96 12.16 10.32
C SER A 442 20.45 12.43 10.26
N SER A 443 19.64 11.37 10.25
CA SER A 443 18.17 11.43 10.14
C SER A 443 17.51 12.01 11.38
N ASP A 444 16.34 12.62 11.21
CA ASP A 444 15.56 13.15 12.33
C ASP A 444 14.95 12.04 13.20
N SER A 445 14.64 10.88 12.61
CA SER A 445 14.21 9.69 13.32
C SER A 445 15.25 9.20 14.33
N MET A 446 16.53 9.12 13.95
CA MET A 446 17.60 8.77 14.89
C MET A 446 17.81 9.82 15.98
N LYS A 447 17.71 11.12 15.64
CA LYS A 447 17.79 12.20 16.65
C LYS A 447 16.65 12.10 17.67
N GLN A 448 15.45 11.80 17.20
CA GLN A 448 14.28 11.63 18.05
C GLN A 448 14.46 10.45 19.01
N VAL A 449 14.84 9.27 18.49
CA VAL A 449 15.08 8.09 19.33
C VAL A 449 16.19 8.34 20.37
N LEU A 450 17.29 9.00 19.97
CA LEU A 450 18.36 9.38 20.91
C LEU A 450 17.88 10.38 21.98
N SER A 451 16.99 11.30 21.63
CA SER A 451 16.39 12.21 22.60
C SER A 451 15.51 11.45 23.60
N GLU A 452 14.74 10.47 23.13
CA GLU A 452 13.89 9.63 23.97
C GLU A 452 14.71 8.74 24.91
N LEU A 453 15.79 8.12 24.42
CA LEU A 453 16.74 7.34 25.22
C LEU A 453 17.38 8.18 26.33
N ARG A 454 17.85 9.40 26.02
CA ARG A 454 18.45 10.31 27.01
C ARG A 454 17.46 10.81 28.05
N SER A 455 16.17 10.81 27.73
CA SER A 455 15.12 11.20 28.67
C SER A 455 14.66 10.07 29.61
N GLY A 456 15.32 8.91 29.58
CA GLY A 456 14.99 7.77 30.46
C GLY A 456 13.68 7.07 30.08
N LYS A 457 13.17 7.28 28.86
CA LYS A 457 11.86 6.76 28.40
C LYS A 457 11.91 5.35 27.80
N TYR A 458 13.00 4.60 28.00
CA TYR A 458 13.18 3.25 27.47
C TYR A 458 13.51 2.28 28.61
N PRO A 459 12.60 1.34 28.98
CA PRO A 459 12.93 0.29 29.93
C PRO A 459 13.78 -0.77 29.24
N GLY A 460 14.97 -1.07 29.79
CA GLY A 460 15.86 -2.13 29.30
C GLY A 460 17.31 -1.73 29.00
N TYR A 461 17.69 -0.47 29.23
CA TYR A 461 19.09 -0.02 29.29
C TYR A 461 19.29 0.72 30.61
N GLU A 462 19.27 -0.02 31.72
CA GLU A 462 19.87 0.49 32.95
C GLU A 462 21.39 0.37 32.79
N GLU A 463 22.10 1.49 32.91
CA GLU A 463 23.55 1.50 33.01
C GLU A 463 23.92 0.75 34.31
N GLU A 464 24.50 -0.43 34.18
CA GLU A 464 25.28 -1.03 35.27
C GLU A 464 26.51 -0.12 35.50
N GLU A 465 26.42 0.79 36.48
CA GLU A 465 27.56 1.52 37.05
C GLU A 465 28.35 0.67 38.05
#